data_AF-A0A0V0ULH8-F1
#
_entry.id   AF-A0A0V0ULH8-F1
#
_cell.length_a   1.000
_cell.length_b   1.000
_cell.length_c   1.000
_cell.angle_alpha   90.00
_cell.angle_beta   90.00
_cell.angle_gamma   90.00
#
_symmetry.space_group_name_H-M   'P 1'
#
loop_
_entity.id
_entity.type
_entity.pdbx_description
1 polymer ?
#
loop_
_entity_poly.entity_id
_entity_poly.type
_entity_poly.pdbx_seq_one_letter_code
_entity_poly.pdbx_strand_id
1 'polypeptide(L)' 'MLIPLQIGQNYTLRVPDVDRGPADPKNFLVVVMAECEGLYTVGCREGKLASK' A
#
# COMPACT_ATOMS: atom_id res chain seq x y z
N MET A 1 -3.67 -20.10 0.54
CA MET A 1 -2.36 -19.77 1.16
C MET A 1 -1.95 -18.42 0.59
N LEU A 2 -1.99 -17.35 1.39
CA LEU A 2 -1.54 -16.04 0.92
C LEU A 2 -0.02 -16.11 0.82
N ILE A 3 0.53 -15.98 -0.38
CA ILE A 3 1.98 -15.90 -0.56
C ILE A 3 2.41 -14.56 0.06
N PRO A 4 3.38 -14.54 0.99
CA PRO A 4 3.90 -13.30 1.54
C PRO A 4 4.40 -12.40 0.40
N LEU A 5 4.08 -11.11 0.46
CA LEU A 5 4.67 -10.19 -0.50
C LEU A 5 6.18 -10.11 -0.28
N GLN A 6 6.93 -10.06 -1.38
CA GLN A 6 8.37 -9.88 -1.37
C GLN A 6 8.72 -8.39 -1.47
N ILE A 7 9.85 -8.01 -0.89
CA ILE A 7 10.42 -6.67 -1.06
C ILE A 7 10.67 -6.41 -2.56
N GLY A 8 10.28 -5.22 -3.02
CA GLY A 8 10.34 -4.80 -4.42
C GLY A 8 9.12 -5.19 -5.26
N GLN A 9 8.16 -5.95 -4.71
CA GLN A 9 6.93 -6.27 -5.44
C GLN A 9 5.92 -5.12 -5.42
N ASN A 10 5.24 -4.98 -6.54
CA ASN A 10 4.09 -4.09 -6.66
C ASN A 10 2.86 -4.71 -6.00
N TYR A 11 2.09 -3.88 -5.31
CA TYR A 11 0.83 -4.24 -4.67
C TYR A 11 -0.21 -3.16 -4.90
N THR A 12 -1.48 -3.57 -4.98
CA THR A 12 -2.61 -2.66 -5.02
C THR A 12 -3.19 -2.54 -3.61
N LEU A 13 -2.89 -1.44 -2.93
CA LEU A 13 -3.39 -1.16 -1.59
C LEU A 13 -4.80 -0.58 -1.68
N ARG A 14 -5.79 -1.30 -1.14
CA ARG A 14 -7.13 -0.77 -0.91
C ARG A 14 -7.09 0.19 0.26
N VAL A 15 -7.53 1.42 0.03
CA VAL A 15 -7.71 2.38 1.13
C VAL A 15 -9.15 2.21 1.64
N PRO A 16 -9.35 2.14 2.97
CA PRO A 16 -10.68 2.00 3.57
C PRO A 16 -11.62 3.11 3.09
N ASP A 17 -12.93 2.88 3.20
CA ASP A 17 -13.90 3.88 2.73
C ASP A 17 -13.78 5.14 3.58
N VAL A 18 -13.42 6.25 2.93
CA VAL A 18 -13.28 7.58 3.50
C VAL A 18 -13.99 8.55 2.58
N ASP A 19 -14.41 9.71 3.08
CA ASP A 19 -15.01 10.76 2.24
C ASP A 19 -14.03 11.18 1.15
N ARG A 20 -14.30 10.71 -0.08
CA ARG A 20 -13.47 10.87 -1.26
C ARG A 20 -14.22 11.70 -2.29
N GLY A 21 -13.49 12.53 -3.02
CA GLY A 21 -13.98 13.15 -4.22
C GLY A 21 -14.32 12.08 -5.29
N PRO A 22 -15.21 12.38 -6.25
CA PRO A 22 -15.59 11.44 -7.31
C PRO A 22 -14.41 10.92 -8.16
N ALA A 23 -13.31 11.68 -8.21
CA ALA A 23 -12.11 11.36 -8.97
C ALA A 23 -10.98 10.73 -8.12
N ASP A 24 -11.16 10.62 -6.80
CA ASP A 24 -10.10 10.11 -5.94
C ASP A 24 -9.95 8.58 -6.11
N PRO A 25 -8.71 8.08 -6.19
CA PRO A 25 -8.45 6.68 -6.43
C PRO A 25 -8.93 5.80 -5.25
N LYS A 26 -9.61 4.70 -5.59
CA LYS A 26 -10.03 3.69 -4.60
C LYS A 26 -8.88 2.77 -4.17
N ASN A 27 -7.85 2.63 -5.00
CA ASN A 27 -6.67 1.83 -4.70
C ASN A 27 -5.40 2.57 -5.11
N PHE A 28 -4.33 2.37 -4.35
CA PHE A 28 -3.01 2.91 -4.65
C PHE A 28 -2.09 1.79 -5.16
N LEU A 29 -1.30 2.09 -6.19
CA LEU A 29 -0.18 1.24 -6.57
C LEU A 29 1.00 1.56 -5.66
N VAL A 30 1.48 0.54 -4.95
CA VAL A 30 2.57 0.67 -3.99
C VAL A 30 3.62 -0.40 -4.24
N VAL A 31 4.84 -0.14 -3.77
CA VAL A 31 5.96 -1.08 -3.75
C VAL A 31 6.22 -1.49 -2.30
N VAL A 32 6.42 -2.78 -2.07
CA VAL A 32 6.84 -3.29 -0.76
C VAL A 32 8.30 -2.94 -0.54
N MET A 33 8.56 -2.15 0.50
CA MET A 33 9.90 -1.64 0.83
C MET A 33 10.56 -2.46 1.95
N ALA A 34 9.77 -2.92 2.92
CA ALA A 34 10.23 -3.74 4.03
C ALA A 34 9.07 -4.55 4.61
N GLU A 35 9.41 -5.62 5.33
CA GLU A 35 8.50 -6.43 6.12
C GLU A 35 9.09 -6.58 7.52
N CYS A 36 8.26 -6.46 8.55
CA CYS A 36 8.63 -6.63 9.95
C CYS A 36 7.41 -7.09 10.75
N GLU A 37 7.51 -8.22 11.44
CA GLU A 37 6.44 -8.75 12.31
C GLU A 37 5.08 -8.92 11.61
N GLY A 38 5.09 -9.27 10.33
CA GLY A 38 3.88 -9.43 9.50
C GLY A 38 3.31 -8.13 8.95
N LEU A 39 3.94 -6.99 9.23
CA LEU A 39 3.56 -5.68 8.70
C LEU A 39 4.50 -5.28 7.56
N TYR A 40 3.89 -4.76 6.49
CA TYR A 40 4.63 -4.26 5.34
C TYR A 40 4.76 -2.75 5.39
N THR A 41 5.98 -2.25 5.26
CA THR A 41 6.21 -0.86 4.85
C THR A 41 6.09 -0.79 3.35
N VAL A 42 5.22 0.09 2.87
CA VAL A 42 4.99 0.30 1.44
C VAL A 42 5.26 1.75 1.06
N GLY A 43 5.72 1.97 -0.17
CA GLY A 43 5.90 3.29 -0.75
C GLY A 43 5.20 3.41 -2.09
N CYS A 44 4.85 4.62 -2.49
CA CYS A 44 4.39 4.95 -3.83
C CYS A 44 5.34 5.96 -4.47
N ARG A 45 4.99 6.48 -5.65
CA ARG A 45 5.80 7.49 -6.34
C ARG A 45 5.98 8.76 -5.50
N GLU A 46 4.99 9.08 -4.70
CA GLU A 46 4.94 10.25 -3.83
C GLU A 46 5.75 10.07 -2.54
N GLY A 47 6.23 8.85 -2.25
CA GLY A 47 7.08 8.54 -1.11
C GLY A 47 6.56 7.38 -0.27
N LYS A 48 7.08 7.27 0.96
CA LYS A 48 6.64 6.24 1.92
C LYS A 48 5.23 6.55 2.41
N LEU A 49 4.34 5.58 2.34
CA LEU A 49 3.01 5.71 2.94
C LEU A 49 3.11 5.47 4.45
N ALA A 50 2.46 6.34 5.21
CA ALA A 50 2.28 6.21 6.64
C ALA A 50 0.80 6.46 6.97
N SER A 51 0.20 5.57 7.76
CA SER A 51 -1.05 5.89 8.44
C SER A 51 -0.72 6.67 9.70
N LYS A 52 -1.55 7.66 10.05
CA LYS A 52 -1.65 8.12 11.44
C LYS A 52 -2.37 7.09 12.29
#